data_AF-A0A7C4BW20-F1
#
_entry.id   AF-A0A7C4BW20-F1
#
_cell.length_a   1.000
_cell.length_b   1.000
_cell.length_c   1.000
_cell.angle_alpha   90.00
_cell.angle_beta   90.00
_cell.angle_gamma   90.00
#
_symmetry.space_group_name_H-M   'P 1'
#
loop_
_entity.id
_entity.type
_entity.pdbx_description
1 polymer ?
#
loop_
_entity_poly.entity_id
_entity_poly.type
_entity_poly.pdbx_seq_one_letter_code
_entity_poly.pdbx_strand_id
1 'polypeptide(L)'
;MEREGLNDRAVSAGGGVPSATLAAWLRRGHLVRPPAGWNVEDAVALRCAWLLTASGMEPASALRICEANRGAISRGLGWLVVVRRHQADLFSGSAVSGETLCLDRREDVLAVLSRAAGNGADLTEVLLIDLAAAAEKCRLGLAHFHATRRPRGRPKNSKEEGEQ
;
A
#
# COMPACT_ATOMS: atom_id res chain seq x y z
N MET A 1 8.05 5.48 26.14
CA MET A 1 8.03 6.49 25.07
C MET A 1 7.04 6.00 24.03
N GLU A 2 5.78 6.44 24.11
CA GLU A 2 4.75 6.04 23.16
C GLU A 2 5.16 6.55 21.76
N ARG A 3 5.31 5.64 20.80
CA ARG A 3 5.54 6.03 19.41
C ARG A 3 4.23 6.63 18.91
N GLU A 4 4.19 7.96 18.80
CA GLU A 4 3.08 8.67 18.17
C GLU A 4 2.89 8.11 16.74
N GLY A 5 1.69 7.66 16.41
CA GLY A 5 1.38 7.09 15.11
C GLY A 5 1.60 8.09 13.97
N LEU A 6 1.90 7.57 12.78
CA LEU A 6 1.97 8.36 11.55
C LEU A 6 0.59 8.99 11.27
N ASN A 7 0.60 10.23 10.78
CA ASN A 7 -0.61 10.89 10.26
C ASN A 7 -0.90 10.50 8.80
N ASP A 8 -2.10 10.82 8.31
CA ASP A 8 -2.53 10.51 6.93
C ASP A 8 -1.56 10.99 5.85
N ARG A 9 -0.93 12.16 6.03
CA ARG A 9 0.03 12.69 5.05
C ARG A 9 1.32 11.86 5.02
N ALA A 10 1.79 11.43 6.19
CA ALA A 10 2.96 10.59 6.32
C ALA A 10 2.71 9.22 5.69
N VAL A 11 1.59 8.56 6.03
CA VAL A 11 1.28 7.23 5.48
C VAL A 11 0.99 7.28 3.97
N SER A 12 0.35 8.35 3.49
CA SER A 12 0.13 8.61 2.05
C SER A 12 1.47 8.76 1.31
N ALA A 13 2.40 9.55 1.86
CA ALA A 13 3.73 9.74 1.28
C ALA A 13 4.56 8.45 1.32
N GLY A 14 4.53 7.73 2.43
CA GLY A 14 5.17 6.42 2.58
C GLY A 14 4.64 5.42 1.56
N GLY A 15 3.33 5.21 1.52
CA GLY A 15 2.71 4.27 0.58
C GLY A 15 2.83 4.70 -0.90
N GLY A 16 3.22 5.95 -1.16
CA GLY A 16 3.19 6.53 -2.51
C GLY A 16 1.76 6.64 -3.06
N VAL A 17 0.77 6.72 -2.17
CA VAL A 17 -0.65 6.83 -2.51
C VAL A 17 -1.00 8.31 -2.59
N PRO A 18 -1.60 8.82 -3.68
CA PRO A 18 -2.03 10.21 -3.74
C PRO A 18 -2.96 10.55 -2.57
N SER A 19 -2.74 11.68 -1.90
CA SER A 19 -3.50 12.02 -0.69
C SER A 19 -5.01 12.13 -0.93
N ALA A 20 -5.42 12.55 -2.15
CA ALA A 20 -6.82 12.55 -2.56
C ALA A 20 -7.41 11.12 -2.65
N THR A 21 -6.63 10.15 -3.11
CA THR A 21 -7.02 8.74 -3.17
C THR A 21 -7.21 8.16 -1.77
N LEU A 22 -6.24 8.39 -0.86
CA LEU A 22 -6.37 7.95 0.54
C LEU A 22 -7.61 8.56 1.21
N ALA A 23 -7.82 9.87 1.04
CA ALA A 23 -9.00 10.55 1.58
C ALA A 23 -10.31 9.99 1.00
N ALA A 24 -10.34 9.62 -0.29
CA ALA A 24 -11.50 9.01 -0.90
C ALA A 24 -11.78 7.60 -0.33
N TRP A 25 -10.75 6.78 -0.10
CA TRP A 25 -10.92 5.45 0.51
C TRP A 25 -11.45 5.52 1.93
N LEU A 26 -10.93 6.45 2.74
CA LEU A 26 -11.42 6.70 4.10
C LEU A 26 -12.87 7.19 4.10
N ARG A 27 -13.20 8.18 3.26
CA ARG A 27 -14.57 8.74 3.17
C ARG A 27 -15.60 7.71 2.72
N ARG A 28 -15.22 6.80 1.81
CA ARG A 28 -16.10 5.74 1.30
C ARG A 28 -16.18 4.52 2.23
N GLY A 29 -15.41 4.50 3.32
CA GLY A 29 -15.38 3.40 4.27
C GLY A 29 -14.69 2.13 3.76
N HIS A 30 -13.93 2.21 2.67
CA HIS A 30 -13.12 1.07 2.20
C HIS A 30 -11.91 0.82 3.11
N LEU A 31 -11.45 1.87 3.78
CA LEU A 31 -10.35 1.86 4.72
C LEU A 31 -10.80 2.56 6.00
N VAL A 32 -10.42 2.01 7.16
CA VAL A 32 -10.69 2.62 8.47
C VAL A 32 -9.38 3.11 9.05
N ARG A 33 -9.37 4.33 9.60
CA ARG A 33 -8.18 4.88 10.26
C ARG A 33 -7.96 4.14 11.59
N PRO A 34 -6.75 3.60 11.85
CA PRO A 34 -6.44 2.98 13.13
C PRO A 34 -6.56 3.99 14.29
N PRO A 35 -7.09 3.59 15.46
CA PRO A 35 -7.26 4.51 16.59
C PRO A 35 -5.96 5.13 17.10
N ALA A 36 -4.85 4.38 17.03
CA ALA A 36 -3.52 4.83 17.45
C ALA A 36 -2.74 5.60 16.36
N GLY A 37 -3.38 5.90 15.22
CA GLY A 37 -2.70 6.41 14.03
C GLY A 37 -2.05 5.30 13.21
N TRP A 38 -1.48 5.67 12.07
CA TRP A 38 -0.90 4.71 11.13
C TRP A 38 0.49 4.24 11.59
N ASN A 39 0.89 3.04 11.21
CA ASN A 39 2.25 2.53 11.37
C ASN A 39 2.96 2.42 10.02
N VAL A 40 4.24 2.00 10.04
CA VAL A 40 5.03 1.87 8.82
C VAL A 40 4.50 0.73 7.94
N GLU A 41 4.03 -0.34 8.58
CA GLU A 41 3.45 -1.50 7.93
C GLU A 41 2.15 -1.14 7.19
N ASP A 42 1.37 -0.17 7.68
CA ASP A 42 0.20 0.38 7.00
C ASP A 42 0.59 1.06 5.70
N ALA A 43 1.73 1.75 5.66
CA ALA A 43 2.23 2.35 4.43
C ALA A 43 2.56 1.29 3.37
N VAL A 44 3.14 0.15 3.77
CA VAL A 44 3.44 -0.98 2.87
C VAL A 44 2.16 -1.63 2.36
N ALA A 45 1.19 -1.87 3.24
CA ALA A 45 -0.13 -2.39 2.86
C ALA A 45 -0.86 -1.44 1.92
N LEU A 46 -0.84 -0.13 2.19
CA LEU A 46 -1.42 0.89 1.32
C LEU A 46 -0.72 0.96 -0.04
N ARG A 47 0.60 0.79 -0.09
CA ARG A 47 1.35 0.71 -1.34
C ARG A 47 0.89 -0.50 -2.17
N CYS A 48 0.77 -1.67 -1.55
CA CYS A 48 0.30 -2.87 -2.24
C CYS A 48 -1.13 -2.68 -2.76
N ALA A 49 -2.03 -2.16 -1.92
CA ALA A 49 -3.40 -1.86 -2.32
C ALA A 49 -3.43 -0.85 -3.49
N TRP A 50 -2.61 0.20 -3.43
CA TRP A 50 -2.51 1.18 -4.51
C TRP A 50 -2.04 0.55 -5.82
N LEU A 51 -1.00 -0.29 -5.80
CA LEU A 51 -0.53 -1.00 -6.99
C LEU A 51 -1.63 -1.90 -7.59
N LEU A 52 -2.36 -2.63 -6.75
CA LEU A 52 -3.49 -3.45 -7.21
C LEU A 52 -4.59 -2.58 -7.84
N THR A 53 -4.96 -1.46 -7.21
CA THR A 53 -5.99 -0.56 -7.74
C THR A 53 -5.56 0.15 -9.03
N ALA A 54 -4.29 0.53 -9.15
CA ALA A 54 -3.74 1.13 -10.35
C ALA A 54 -3.75 0.15 -11.53
N SER A 55 -3.67 -1.16 -11.25
CA SER A 55 -3.85 -2.23 -12.23
C SER A 55 -5.32 -2.57 -12.54
N GLY A 56 -6.26 -1.75 -12.06
CA GLY A 56 -7.70 -1.88 -12.35
C GLY A 56 -8.50 -2.72 -11.36
N MET A 57 -7.92 -3.10 -10.22
CA MET A 57 -8.68 -3.77 -9.15
C MET A 57 -9.57 -2.77 -8.39
N GLU A 58 -10.76 -3.22 -7.99
CA GLU A 58 -11.66 -2.42 -7.17
C GLU A 58 -11.04 -2.15 -5.77
N PRO A 59 -11.05 -0.90 -5.26
CA PRO A 59 -10.32 -0.55 -4.04
C PRO A 59 -10.68 -1.35 -2.80
N ALA A 60 -11.97 -1.66 -2.57
CA ALA A 60 -12.36 -2.45 -1.41
C ALA A 60 -11.79 -3.88 -1.50
N SER A 61 -11.77 -4.47 -2.69
CA SER A 61 -11.17 -5.79 -2.93
C SER A 61 -9.65 -5.77 -2.76
N ALA A 62 -8.95 -4.76 -3.28
CA ALA A 62 -7.51 -4.60 -3.09
C ALA A 62 -7.13 -4.49 -1.60
N LEU A 63 -7.87 -3.66 -0.85
CA LEU A 63 -7.65 -3.48 0.58
C LEU A 63 -7.93 -4.76 1.38
N ARG A 64 -8.99 -5.50 1.05
CA ARG A 64 -9.28 -6.81 1.66
C ARG A 64 -8.17 -7.84 1.40
N ILE A 65 -7.63 -7.88 0.19
CA ILE A 65 -6.49 -8.75 -0.14
C ILE A 65 -5.27 -8.40 0.71
N CYS A 66 -4.95 -7.10 0.83
CA CYS A 66 -3.81 -6.67 1.65
C CYS A 66 -4.02 -6.98 3.14
N GLU A 67 -5.24 -6.82 3.65
CA GLU A 67 -5.55 -7.14 5.05
C GLU A 67 -5.50 -8.65 5.32
N ALA A 68 -6.03 -9.48 4.42
CA ALA A 68 -5.94 -10.93 4.55
C ALA A 68 -4.48 -11.45 4.53
N ASN A 69 -3.57 -10.72 3.89
CA ASN A 69 -2.16 -11.05 3.77
C ASN A 69 -1.26 -10.16 4.63
N ARG A 70 -1.84 -9.48 5.64
CA ARG A 70 -1.15 -8.46 6.44
C ARG A 70 0.15 -8.97 7.05
N GLY A 71 0.15 -10.20 7.56
CA GLY A 71 1.35 -10.82 8.15
C GLY A 71 2.53 -10.94 7.18
N ALA A 72 2.28 -11.29 5.91
CA ALA A 72 3.33 -11.40 4.90
C ALA A 72 3.79 -10.01 4.42
N ILE A 73 2.84 -9.11 4.16
CA ILE A 73 3.12 -7.73 3.73
C ILE A 73 3.95 -6.99 4.79
N SER A 74 3.60 -7.11 6.07
CA SER A 74 4.34 -6.48 7.17
C SER A 74 5.77 -7.01 7.32
N ARG A 75 6.02 -8.28 6.97
CA ARG A 75 7.40 -8.81 6.94
C ARG A 75 8.22 -8.19 5.81
N GLY A 76 7.58 -7.72 4.74
CA GLY A 76 8.26 -7.15 3.58
C GLY A 76 9.16 -8.17 2.87
N LEU A 77 8.81 -9.45 2.91
CA LEU A 77 9.58 -10.53 2.30
C LEU A 77 8.69 -11.32 1.34
N GLY A 78 9.28 -11.80 0.25
CA GLY A 78 8.61 -12.60 -0.75
C GLY A 78 7.75 -11.78 -1.73
N TRP A 79 6.81 -12.48 -2.35
CA TRP A 79 5.92 -11.96 -3.37
C TRP A 79 4.47 -12.17 -2.98
N LEU A 80 3.67 -11.11 -3.12
CA LEU A 80 2.23 -11.22 -3.18
C LEU A 80 1.83 -11.50 -4.64
N VAL A 81 1.29 -12.68 -4.87
CA VAL A 81 0.78 -13.13 -6.17
C VAL A 81 -0.74 -13.04 -6.13
N VAL A 82 -1.32 -12.29 -7.06
CA VAL A 82 -2.77 -12.17 -7.21
C VAL A 82 -3.14 -12.63 -8.61
N VAL A 83 -3.77 -13.79 -8.71
CA VAL A 83 -4.30 -14.32 -9.98
C VAL A 83 -5.71 -13.79 -10.12
N ARG A 84 -5.95 -12.85 -11.03
CA ARG A 84 -7.31 -12.39 -11.32
C ARG A 84 -8.01 -13.48 -12.13
N ARG A 85 -9.19 -13.92 -11.70
CA ARG A 85 -10.13 -14.60 -12.60
C ARG A 85 -11.23 -13.62 -12.96
N HIS A 86 -11.32 -13.26 -14.23
CA HIS A 86 -12.48 -12.55 -14.76
C HIS A 86 -13.66 -13.52 -14.85
N GLN A 87 -14.54 -13.52 -13.85
CA GLN A 87 -15.88 -14.08 -14.01
C GLN A 87 -16.79 -12.95 -14.51
N ALA A 88 -16.96 -12.87 -15.83
CA ALA A 88 -17.91 -11.95 -16.44
C ALA A 88 -19.32 -12.55 -16.34
N ASP A 89 -20.04 -12.26 -15.26
CA ASP A 89 -21.48 -12.53 -15.20
C ASP A 89 -22.25 -11.39 -15.88
N LEU A 90 -23.07 -11.75 -16.86
CA LEU A 90 -23.82 -10.84 -17.75
C LEU A 90 -24.80 -9.89 -17.03
N PHE A 91 -25.02 -10.05 -15.72
CA PHE A 91 -26.12 -9.39 -15.01
C PHE A 91 -25.76 -8.66 -13.70
N SER A 92 -24.53 -8.72 -13.19
CA SER A 92 -24.23 -8.20 -11.84
C SER A 92 -22.81 -7.66 -11.64
N GLY A 93 -22.21 -7.06 -12.66
CA GLY A 93 -20.88 -6.46 -12.53
C GLY A 93 -19.75 -7.50 -12.41
N SER A 94 -18.54 -7.10 -12.77
CA SER A 94 -17.39 -8.01 -12.73
C SER A 94 -17.01 -8.30 -11.27
N ALA A 95 -17.22 -9.53 -10.83
CA ALA A 95 -16.61 -10.03 -9.61
C ALA A 95 -15.23 -10.60 -9.97
N VAL A 96 -14.16 -9.94 -9.51
CA VAL A 96 -12.81 -10.50 -9.60
C VAL A 96 -12.66 -11.48 -8.44
N SER A 97 -12.83 -12.78 -8.71
CA SER A 97 -12.40 -13.83 -7.79
C SER A 97 -10.90 -14.00 -7.97
N GLY A 98 -10.13 -13.66 -6.93
CA GLY A 98 -8.66 -13.70 -6.99
C GLY A 98 -8.10 -14.78 -6.09
N GLU A 99 -7.38 -15.75 -6.65
CA GLU A 99 -6.50 -16.59 -5.83
C GLU A 99 -5.30 -15.73 -5.42
N THR A 100 -5.08 -15.57 -4.12
CA THR A 100 -3.96 -14.81 -3.58
C THR A 100 -3.00 -15.73 -2.85
N LEU A 101 -1.71 -15.61 -3.16
CA LEU A 101 -0.65 -16.38 -2.52
C LEU A 101 0.48 -15.45 -2.08
N CYS A 102 1.02 -15.70 -0.89
CA CYS A 102 2.27 -15.10 -0.45
C CYS A 102 3.37 -16.16 -0.53
N LEU A 103 4.39 -15.91 -1.33
CA LEU A 103 5.45 -16.88 -1.63
C LEU A 103 6.80 -16.27 -1.30
N ASP A 104 7.62 -16.98 -0.52
CA ASP A 104 8.92 -16.48 -0.07
C ASP A 104 10.07 -16.84 -1.03
N ARG A 105 9.87 -17.83 -1.89
CA ARG A 105 10.89 -18.33 -2.82
C ARG A 105 10.50 -18.06 -4.26
N ARG A 106 11.49 -17.67 -5.07
CA ARG A 106 11.29 -17.38 -6.49
C ARG A 106 10.82 -18.62 -7.25
N GLU A 107 11.32 -19.79 -6.86
CA GLU A 107 10.98 -21.08 -7.45
C GLU A 107 9.48 -21.39 -7.28
N ASP A 108 8.92 -21.07 -6.12
CA ASP A 108 7.49 -21.27 -5.83
C ASP A 108 6.63 -20.33 -6.68
N VAL A 109 7.07 -19.08 -6.87
CA VAL A 109 6.40 -18.14 -7.80
C VAL A 109 6.39 -18.70 -9.21
N LEU A 110 7.54 -19.18 -9.71
CA LEU A 110 7.65 -19.76 -11.05
C LEU A 110 6.78 -21.02 -11.20
N ALA A 111 6.71 -21.86 -10.16
CA ALA A 111 5.85 -23.05 -10.15
C ALA A 111 4.36 -22.68 -10.23
N VAL A 112 3.94 -21.67 -9.47
CA VAL A 112 2.56 -21.16 -9.50
C VAL A 112 2.22 -20.57 -10.88
N LEU A 113 3.10 -19.75 -11.45
CA LEU A 113 2.90 -19.18 -12.79
C LEU A 113 2.86 -20.27 -13.85
N SER A 114 3.75 -21.27 -13.78
CA SER A 114 3.77 -22.39 -14.72
C SER A 114 2.49 -23.22 -14.64
N ARG A 115 1.97 -23.45 -13.43
CA ARG A 115 0.69 -24.15 -13.21
C ARG A 115 -0.49 -23.33 -13.71
N ALA A 116 -0.51 -22.03 -13.47
CA ALA A 116 -1.53 -21.12 -13.99
C ALA A 116 -1.55 -21.16 -15.54
N ALA A 117 -0.39 -21.02 -16.18
CA ALA A 117 -0.26 -21.12 -17.64
C ALA A 117 -0.70 -22.50 -18.17
N GLY A 118 -0.27 -23.59 -17.51
CA GLY A 118 -0.67 -24.96 -17.85
C GLY A 118 -2.19 -25.21 -17.73
N ASN A 119 -2.87 -24.45 -16.88
CA ASN A 119 -4.33 -24.47 -16.72
C ASN A 119 -5.07 -23.48 -17.64
N GLY A 120 -4.37 -22.83 -18.57
CA GLY A 120 -4.96 -21.89 -19.53
C GLY A 120 -5.27 -20.50 -18.96
N ALA A 121 -4.71 -20.12 -17.81
CA ALA A 121 -4.82 -18.76 -17.32
C ALA A 121 -3.98 -17.82 -18.21
N ASP A 122 -4.54 -16.66 -18.53
CA ASP A 122 -3.77 -15.58 -19.15
C ASP A 122 -2.83 -14.99 -18.10
N LEU A 123 -1.51 -15.15 -18.30
CA LEU A 123 -0.51 -14.65 -17.37
C LEU A 123 -0.51 -13.11 -17.26
N THR A 124 -1.10 -12.40 -18.22
CA THR A 124 -1.30 -10.94 -18.11
C THR A 124 -2.31 -10.56 -17.03
N GLU A 125 -3.15 -11.51 -16.59
CA GLU A 125 -4.10 -11.34 -15.49
C GLU A 125 -3.47 -11.62 -14.11
N VAL A 126 -2.21 -12.05 -14.06
CA VAL A 126 -1.47 -12.29 -12.81
C VAL A 126 -0.70 -11.05 -12.40
N LEU A 127 -1.02 -10.52 -11.22
CA LEU A 127 -0.28 -9.42 -10.61
C LEU A 127 0.74 -9.98 -9.61
N LEU A 128 1.98 -9.51 -9.73
CA LEU A 128 3.08 -9.86 -8.84
C LEU A 128 3.58 -8.59 -8.15
N ILE A 129 3.55 -8.57 -6.82
CA ILE A 129 4.12 -7.49 -6.02
C ILE A 129 5.27 -8.05 -5.21
N ASP A 130 6.49 -7.59 -5.50
CA ASP A 130 7.65 -7.82 -4.66
C ASP A 130 7.51 -7.00 -3.37
N LEU A 131 7.35 -7.69 -2.25
CA LEU A 131 7.08 -7.08 -0.96
C LEU A 131 8.31 -6.39 -0.37
N ALA A 132 9.52 -6.86 -0.69
CA ALA A 132 10.76 -6.22 -0.27
C ALA A 132 10.96 -4.90 -1.00
N ALA A 133 10.74 -4.89 -2.33
CA ALA A 133 10.79 -3.68 -3.11
C ALA A 133 9.70 -2.68 -2.69
N ALA A 134 8.49 -3.16 -2.36
CA ALA A 134 7.41 -2.32 -1.85
C ALA A 134 7.77 -1.68 -0.50
N ALA A 135 8.29 -2.48 0.45
CA ALA A 135 8.71 -2.00 1.76
C ALA A 135 9.83 -0.96 1.66
N GLU A 136 10.84 -1.20 0.83
CA GLU A 136 11.95 -0.26 0.64
C GLU A 136 11.48 1.07 0.04
N LYS A 137 10.61 1.04 -0.97
CA LYS A 137 10.00 2.28 -1.51
C LYS A 137 9.22 3.03 -0.44
N CYS A 138 8.56 2.33 0.48
CA CYS A 138 7.83 2.98 1.59
C CYS A 138 8.79 3.66 2.57
N ARG A 139 9.87 2.99 2.93
CA ARG A 139 10.91 3.54 3.81
C ARG A 139 11.52 4.81 3.21
N LEU A 140 11.84 4.79 1.92
CA LEU A 140 12.35 5.97 1.20
C LEU A 140 11.33 7.10 1.14
N GLY A 141 10.05 6.81 0.87
CA GLY A 141 8.97 7.80 0.85
C GLY A 141 8.77 8.47 2.20
N LEU A 142 8.79 7.70 3.29
CA LEU A 142 8.71 8.23 4.66
C LEU A 142 9.94 9.07 4.99
N ALA A 143 11.15 8.59 4.69
CA ALA A 143 12.39 9.35 4.94
C ALA A 143 12.37 10.70 4.22
N HIS A 144 11.96 10.70 2.94
CA HIS A 144 11.81 11.92 2.16
C HIS A 144 10.77 12.87 2.76
N PHE A 145 9.61 12.35 3.18
CA PHE A 145 8.56 13.15 3.82
C PHE A 145 9.06 13.82 5.11
N HIS A 146 9.81 13.09 5.95
CA HIS A 146 10.39 13.66 7.16
C HIS A 146 11.48 14.69 6.86
N ALA A 147 12.34 14.45 5.87
CA ALA A 147 13.39 15.37 5.47
C ALA A 147 12.85 16.69 4.87
N THR A 148 11.72 16.64 4.17
CA THR A 148 11.12 17.80 3.49
C THR A 148 10.08 18.54 4.34
N ARG A 149 9.70 17.99 5.49
CA ARG A 149 8.93 18.71 6.50
C ARG A 149 9.79 19.84 7.07
N ARG A 150 9.69 21.04 6.48
CA ARG A 150 10.31 22.25 7.03
C ARG A 150 9.94 22.38 8.52
N PRO A 151 10.91 22.61 9.43
CA PRO A 151 10.58 23.00 10.78
C PRO A 151 9.79 24.30 10.69
N ARG A 152 8.55 24.31 11.21
CA ARG A 152 7.78 25.53 11.36
C ARG A 152 8.38 26.35 12.50
N GLY A 153 9.50 27.00 12.21
CA GLY A 153 10.11 28.03 13.05
C GLY A 153 10.31 29.26 12.18
N ARG A 154 9.37 30.20 12.24
CA ARG A 154 9.66 31.58 11.84
C ARG A 154 10.67 32.07 12.88
N PRO A 155 11.88 32.54 12.53
CA PRO A 155 12.72 33.22 13.52
C PRO A 155 11.89 34.38 14.08
N LYS A 156 11.62 34.35 15.38
CA LYS A 156 11.08 35.52 16.08
C LYS A 156 12.18 36.57 15.97
N ASN A 157 11.94 37.64 15.23
CA ASN A 157 12.74 38.85 15.36
C ASN A 157 12.61 39.31 16.83
N SER A 158 13.60 38.99 17.65
CA SER A 158 13.86 39.77 18.85
C SER A 158 14.20 41.17 18.37
N LYS A 159 13.26 42.10 18.52
CA LYS A 159 13.58 43.51 18.50
C LYS A 159 14.60 43.73 19.61
N GLU A 160 15.83 44.05 19.23
CA GLU A 160 16.77 44.71 20.12
C GLU A 160 16.13 46.06 20.50
N GLU A 161 15.57 46.13 21.70
CA GLU A 161 15.38 47.40 22.39
C GLU A 161 16.77 47.87 22.81
N GLY A 162 17.34 48.76 22.01
CA GLY A 162 18.64 49.36 22.22
C GLY A 162 18.66 50.76 21.64
N GLU A 163 17.90 51.67 22.23
CA GLU A 163 18.19 53.10 22.15
C GLU A 163 18.23 53.65 23.58
N GLN A 164 19.46 53.90 24.03
CA GLN A 164 19.79 54.85 25.09
C GLN A 164 19.95 56.23 24.46
#